data_AF-A0AAZ3QRZ2-F1
#
_entry.id   AF-A0AAZ3QRZ2-F1
#
_cell.length_a   1.000
_cell.length_b   1.000
_cell.length_c   1.000
_cell.angle_alpha   90.00
_cell.angle_beta   90.00
_cell.angle_gamma   90.00
#
_symmetry.space_group_name_H-M   'P 1'
#
loop_
_entity.id
_entity.type
_entity.pdbx_description
1 polymer ?
#
loop_
_entity_poly.entity_id
_entity_poly.type
_entity_poly.pdbx_seq_one_letter_code
_entity_poly.pdbx_strand_id
1 'polypeptide(L)'
;MKNKEHTRQVRDTVVKKFKAGFGYEKISQALNIPRSTVQAIILKWKEYQTTANLPRPGRPSKLSAHTRRRLIRDAAKRDGQVLVDLQWSDTPSISILSLAQCSLGCLKLGKSFCIQIRL
;
A
#
# COMPACT_ATOMS: atom_id res chain seq x y z
N MET A 1 18.55 9.40 18.85
CA MET A 1 18.39 10.52 17.89
C MET A 1 17.57 10.06 16.70
N LYS A 2 16.56 10.83 16.26
CA LYS A 2 15.79 10.50 15.04
C LYS A 2 16.56 11.06 13.84
N ASN A 3 16.92 10.22 12.87
CA ASN A 3 17.53 10.70 11.63
C ASN A 3 16.45 11.42 10.81
N LYS A 4 16.57 12.73 10.64
CA LYS A 4 15.62 13.54 9.88
C LYS A 4 16.03 13.52 8.43
N GLU A 5 15.13 13.07 7.57
CA GLU A 5 15.36 13.10 6.14
C GLU A 5 15.33 14.54 5.63
N HIS A 6 16.17 14.87 4.64
CA HIS A 6 16.14 16.20 4.01
C HIS A 6 14.82 16.44 3.30
N THR A 7 14.40 17.70 3.19
CA THR A 7 13.18 18.07 2.45
C THR A 7 13.31 17.72 0.95
N ARG A 8 12.18 17.54 0.28
CA ARG A 8 12.15 17.23 -1.17
C ARG A 8 12.83 18.32 -1.99
N GLN A 9 12.58 19.58 -1.64
CA GLN A 9 13.16 20.75 -2.31
C GLN A 9 14.69 20.71 -2.32
N VAL A 10 15.31 20.35 -1.19
CA VAL A 10 16.77 20.22 -1.08
C VAL A 10 17.29 19.18 -2.07
N ARG A 11 16.65 18.01 -2.15
CA ARG A 11 17.05 16.94 -3.08
C ARG A 11 16.90 17.35 -4.54
N ASP A 12 15.82 18.06 -4.86
CA ASP A 12 15.62 18.60 -6.21
C ASP A 12 16.70 19.63 -6.58
N THR A 13 17.09 20.50 -5.65
CA THR A 13 18.19 21.46 -5.89
C THR A 13 19.54 20.77 -6.08
N VAL A 14 19.82 19.68 -5.36
CA VAL A 14 21.03 18.86 -5.56
C VAL A 14 21.05 18.30 -6.98
N VAL A 15 19.95 17.72 -7.45
CA VAL A 15 19.88 17.15 -8.80
C VAL A 15 20.00 18.23 -9.88
N LYS A 16 19.37 19.40 -9.69
CA LYS A 16 19.52 20.54 -10.61
C LYS A 16 20.98 20.99 -10.75
N LYS A 17 21.68 21.15 -9.62
CA LYS A 17 23.11 21.52 -9.62
C LYS A 17 23.99 20.42 -10.21
N PHE A 18 23.69 19.15 -9.94
CA PHE A 18 24.42 18.03 -10.53
C PHE A 18 24.27 17.98 -12.06
N LYS A 19 23.06 18.21 -12.59
CA LYS A 19 22.82 18.31 -14.04
C LYS A 19 23.55 19.49 -14.69
N ALA A 20 23.77 20.57 -13.95
CA ALA A 20 24.59 21.70 -14.40
C ALA A 20 26.11 21.44 -14.33
N GLY A 21 26.56 20.23 -13.93
CA GLY A 21 27.97 19.85 -13.91
C GLY A 21 28.74 20.30 -12.68
N PHE A 22 28.08 20.76 -11.62
CA PHE A 22 28.75 21.11 -10.38
C PHE A 22 29.28 19.87 -9.65
N GLY A 23 30.51 19.94 -9.14
CA GLY A 23 31.12 18.87 -8.34
C GLY A 23 30.48 18.71 -6.95
N TYR A 24 30.67 17.54 -6.33
CA TYR A 24 30.04 17.16 -5.05
C TYR A 24 30.34 18.14 -3.91
N GLU A 25 31.57 18.65 -3.82
CA GLU A 25 32.01 19.54 -2.76
C GLU A 25 31.36 20.93 -2.87
N LYS A 26 31.27 21.47 -4.09
CA LYS A 26 30.57 22.75 -4.37
C LYS A 26 29.09 22.67 -4.00
N ILE A 27 28.44 21.53 -4.28
CA ILE A 27 27.03 21.31 -3.93
C ILE A 27 26.87 21.20 -2.40
N SER A 28 27.77 20.49 -1.74
CA SER A 28 27.80 20.31 -0.29
C SER A 28 27.92 21.65 0.44
N GLN A 29 28.89 22.49 0.04
CA GLN A 29 29.08 23.83 0.58
C GLN A 29 27.86 24.72 0.35
N ALA A 30 27.30 24.71 -0.87
CA ALA A 30 26.18 25.59 -1.22
C ALA A 30 24.86 25.24 -0.52
N LEU A 31 24.71 24.02 0.01
CA LEU A 31 23.50 23.57 0.71
C LEU A 31 23.74 23.28 2.20
N ASN A 32 24.98 23.42 2.69
CA ASN A 32 25.39 23.04 4.04
C ASN A 32 25.00 21.59 4.41
N ILE A 33 25.16 20.67 3.45
CA ILE A 33 24.85 19.23 3.60
C ILE A 33 26.15 18.45 3.51
N PRO A 34 26.37 17.42 4.34
CA PRO A 34 27.58 16.60 4.22
C PRO A 34 27.69 15.94 2.85
N ARG A 35 28.92 15.86 2.33
CA ARG A 35 29.25 15.28 1.03
C ARG A 35 28.67 13.87 0.82
N SER A 36 28.68 13.05 1.87
CA SER A 36 28.13 11.68 1.85
C SER A 36 26.65 11.66 1.49
N THR A 37 25.86 12.61 2.00
CA THR A 37 24.44 12.71 1.67
C THR A 37 24.21 13.19 0.25
N VAL A 38 25.03 14.12 -0.25
CA VAL A 38 24.98 14.53 -1.66
C VAL A 38 25.26 13.35 -2.58
N GLN A 39 26.28 12.53 -2.27
CA GLN A 39 26.57 11.30 -3.01
C GLN A 39 25.41 10.30 -2.96
N ALA A 40 24.84 10.07 -1.78
CA ALA A 40 23.70 9.15 -1.63
C ALA A 40 22.46 9.60 -2.41
N ILE A 41 22.20 10.91 -2.52
CA ILE A 41 21.12 11.45 -3.35
C ILE A 41 21.39 11.17 -4.83
N ILE A 42 22.62 11.43 -5.30
CA ILE A 42 22.98 11.26 -6.72
C ILE A 42 23.00 9.78 -7.13
N LEU A 43 23.48 8.88 -6.27
CA LEU A 43 23.43 7.43 -6.49
C LEU A 43 21.98 6.96 -6.66
N LYS A 44 21.09 7.32 -5.73
CA LYS A 44 19.66 7.00 -5.83
C LYS A 44 19.01 7.59 -7.09
N TRP A 45 19.40 8.81 -7.45
CA TRP A 45 18.89 9.44 -8.66
C TRP A 45 19.37 8.71 -9.93
N LYS A 46 20.60 8.18 -9.96
CA LYS A 46 21.08 7.38 -11.10
C LYS A 46 20.33 6.05 -11.23
N GLU A 47 19.99 5.40 -10.12
CA GLU A 47 19.28 4.12 -10.11
C GLU A 47 17.79 4.26 -10.46
N TYR A 48 17.09 5.17 -9.79
CA TYR A 48 15.62 5.26 -9.87
C TYR A 48 15.12 6.46 -10.67
N GLN A 49 15.98 7.43 -10.99
CA GLN A 49 15.64 8.70 -11.66
C GLN A 49 14.62 9.56 -10.88
N THR A 50 14.36 9.23 -9.62
CA THR A 50 13.42 9.93 -8.73
C THR A 50 14.13 10.69 -7.63
N THR A 51 13.56 11.83 -7.22
CA THR A 51 13.99 12.63 -6.05
C THR A 51 13.07 12.47 -4.83
N ALA A 52 11.91 11.85 -5.02
CA ALA A 52 10.97 11.52 -3.96
C ALA A 52 11.54 10.44 -3.04
N ASN A 53 11.05 10.39 -1.80
CA ASN A 53 11.38 9.28 -0.92
C ASN A 53 10.64 8.03 -1.37
N LEU A 54 11.39 6.96 -1.59
CA LEU A 54 10.79 5.65 -1.78
C LEU A 54 10.28 5.14 -0.43
N PRO A 55 9.13 4.45 -0.42
CA PRO A 55 8.71 3.73 0.77
C PRO A 55 9.82 2.74 1.15
N ARG A 56 10.04 2.57 2.45
CA ARG A 56 10.98 1.55 2.93
C ARG A 56 10.51 0.20 2.37
N PRO A 57 11.38 -0.57 1.70
CA PRO A 57 11.01 -1.90 1.27
C PRO A 57 10.58 -2.70 2.50
N GLY A 58 9.33 -3.16 2.48
CA GLY A 58 8.77 -3.97 3.53
C GLY A 58 9.31 -5.38 3.49
N ARG A 59 8.98 -6.16 4.52
CA ARG A 59 9.24 -7.59 4.53
C ARG A 59 8.41 -8.27 3.42
N PRO A 60 9.00 -9.12 2.56
CA PRO A 60 8.22 -9.91 1.61
C PRO A 60 7.22 -10.81 2.36
N SER A 61 5.99 -10.92 1.85
CA SER A 61 4.97 -11.73 2.52
C SER A 61 5.29 -13.21 2.43
N LYS A 62 5.04 -13.96 3.51
CA LYS A 62 5.27 -15.43 3.57
C LYS A 62 4.49 -16.20 2.50
N LEU A 63 3.31 -15.72 2.10
CA LEU A 63 2.48 -16.37 1.10
C LEU A 63 2.76 -15.82 -0.30
N SER A 64 2.91 -16.71 -1.27
CA SER A 64 2.99 -16.34 -2.68
C SER A 64 1.68 -15.72 -3.16
N ALA A 65 1.75 -14.87 -4.20
CA ALA A 65 0.56 -14.30 -4.82
C ALA A 65 -0.38 -15.38 -5.36
N HIS A 66 0.17 -16.49 -5.87
CA HIS A 66 -0.61 -17.60 -6.38
C HIS A 66 -1.42 -18.29 -5.27
N THR A 67 -0.76 -18.63 -4.16
CA THR A 67 -1.41 -19.27 -3.00
C THR A 67 -2.51 -18.37 -2.45
N ARG A 68 -2.25 -17.07 -2.31
CA ARG A 68 -3.24 -16.10 -1.85
C ARG A 68 -4.47 -16.05 -2.75
N ARG A 69 -4.28 -15.98 -4.07
CA ARG A 69 -5.40 -16.00 -5.05
C ARG A 69 -6.18 -17.31 -5.01
N ARG A 70 -5.51 -18.45 -4.77
CA ARG A 70 -6.18 -19.75 -4.61
C ARG A 70 -7.07 -19.76 -3.37
N LEU A 71 -6.54 -19.32 -2.22
CA LEU A 71 -7.33 -19.23 -0.98
C LEU A 71 -8.57 -18.32 -1.14
N ILE A 72 -8.44 -17.18 -1.84
CA ILE A 72 -9.57 -16.29 -2.11
C ILE A 72 -10.63 -16.98 -2.99
N ARG A 73 -10.22 -17.70 -4.05
CA ARG A 73 -11.15 -18.47 -4.90
C ARG A 73 -11.83 -19.60 -4.14
N ASP A 74 -11.08 -20.32 -3.31
CA ASP A 74 -11.61 -21.43 -2.53
C ASP A 74 -12.57 -20.95 -1.43
N ALA A 75 -12.33 -19.76 -0.86
CA ALA A 75 -13.28 -19.10 0.04
C ALA A 75 -14.56 -18.70 -0.71
N ALA A 76 -14.46 -18.02 -1.85
CA ALA A 76 -15.62 -17.62 -2.64
C ALA A 76 -16.48 -18.81 -3.12
N LYS A 77 -15.86 -19.95 -3.42
CA LYS A 77 -16.58 -21.19 -3.73
C LYS A 77 -17.33 -21.73 -2.52
N ARG A 78 -16.69 -21.77 -1.36
CA ARG A 78 -17.31 -22.23 -0.12
C ARG A 78 -18.46 -21.32 0.33
N ASP A 79 -18.32 -20.02 0.16
CA ASP A 79 -19.37 -19.04 0.48
C ASP A 79 -20.59 -19.18 -0.45
N GLY A 80 -20.42 -19.65 -1.69
CA GLY A 80 -21.51 -20.06 -2.58
C GLY A 80 -22.09 -21.46 -2.29
N GLN A 81 -21.30 -22.33 -1.65
CA GLN A 81 -21.73 -23.67 -1.26
C GLN A 81 -22.59 -23.66 0.01
N VAL A 82 -22.27 -22.80 1.00
CA VAL A 82 -23.03 -22.72 2.26
C VAL A 82 -24.48 -22.25 2.07
N LEU A 83 -24.83 -21.54 0.99
CA LEU A 83 -26.23 -21.22 0.69
C LEU A 83 -27.01 -22.43 0.17
N VAL A 84 -26.36 -23.32 -0.59
CA VAL A 84 -27.00 -24.50 -1.19
C VAL A 84 -27.10 -25.66 -0.18
N ASP A 85 -26.11 -25.81 0.70
CA ASP A 85 -26.09 -26.87 1.71
C ASP A 85 -27.08 -26.61 2.86
N LEU A 86 -27.37 -25.33 3.17
CA LEU A 86 -28.43 -24.94 4.10
C LEU A 86 -29.84 -25.10 3.50
N GLN A 87 -30.00 -25.18 2.18
CA GLN A 87 -31.32 -25.39 1.55
C GLN A 87 -31.73 -26.86 1.45
N TRP A 88 -30.79 -27.81 1.48
CA TRP A 88 -31.10 -29.25 1.36
C TRP A 88 -31.32 -29.95 2.71
N SER A 89 -30.93 -29.32 3.82
CA SER A 89 -30.97 -29.95 5.16
C SER A 89 -32.30 -29.74 5.90
N ASP A 90 -33.09 -28.74 5.52
CA ASP A 90 -34.26 -28.31 6.29
C ASP A 90 -35.54 -28.31 5.44
N THR A 91 -36.08 -29.51 5.18
CA THR A 91 -37.54 -29.63 4.99
C THR A 91 -38.12 -30.72 5.90
N PRO A 92 -38.44 -30.40 7.16
CA PRO A 92 -39.64 -30.92 7.78
C PRO A 92 -40.79 -29.98 7.44
N SER A 93 -41.69 -30.47 6.61
CA SER A 93 -43.09 -30.04 6.58
C SER A 93 -43.65 -30.10 8.01
N ILE A 94 -43.69 -28.99 8.73
CA ILE A 94 -44.70 -28.68 9.75
C ILE A 94 -44.78 -27.15 9.81
N SER A 95 -45.97 -26.67 9.48
CA SER A 95 -46.49 -25.33 9.72
C SER A 95 -46.11 -24.75 11.09
N ILE A 96 -45.72 -23.48 11.15
CA ILE A 96 -46.25 -22.49 12.11
C ILE A 96 -45.99 -21.09 11.53
N LEU A 97 -47.10 -20.37 11.34
CA LEU A 97 -47.17 -18.92 11.27
C LEU A 97 -46.58 -18.34 12.56
N SER A 98 -45.51 -17.54 12.51
CA SER A 98 -45.28 -16.48 13.50
C SER A 98 -44.12 -15.58 13.09
N LEU A 99 -44.48 -14.36 12.69
CA LEU A 99 -43.89 -13.08 13.12
C LEU A 99 -42.44 -13.10 13.61
N ALA A 100 -41.57 -12.34 12.94
CA ALA A 100 -41.19 -11.01 13.43
C ALA A 100 -40.06 -10.43 12.57
N GLN A 101 -40.38 -9.36 11.84
CA GLN A 101 -39.39 -8.34 11.52
C GLN A 101 -38.97 -7.67 12.84
N CYS A 102 -37.67 -7.60 13.10
CA CYS A 102 -37.11 -6.60 13.99
C CYS A 102 -35.84 -6.04 13.35
N SER A 103 -36.07 -5.07 12.49
CA SER A 103 -35.09 -4.08 12.08
C SER A 103 -34.69 -3.24 13.29
N LEU A 104 -33.38 -3.11 13.57
CA LEU A 104 -32.68 -1.86 13.91
C LEU A 104 -31.28 -2.16 14.47
N GLY A 105 -30.25 -1.45 13.97
CA GLY A 105 -28.96 -1.34 14.67
C GLY A 105 -27.74 -1.05 13.80
N CYS A 106 -27.53 0.22 13.44
CA CYS A 106 -26.39 0.77 12.69
C CYS A 106 -25.02 0.62 13.38
N LEU A 107 -23.91 0.56 12.62
CA LEU A 107 -22.80 1.54 12.72
C LEU A 107 -21.80 1.49 11.54
N LYS A 108 -21.54 2.65 10.95
CA LYS A 108 -20.53 2.93 9.92
C LYS A 108 -19.13 3.04 10.54
N LEU A 109 -18.14 2.36 9.97
CA LEU A 109 -16.71 2.71 9.91
C LEU A 109 -16.17 2.02 8.65
N GLY A 110 -15.51 2.60 7.66
CA GLY A 110 -14.96 3.93 7.44
C GLY A 110 -14.10 3.81 6.18
N LYS A 111 -14.43 4.58 5.14
CA LYS A 111 -13.59 5.02 4.01
C LYS A 111 -12.41 4.08 3.62
N SER A 112 -12.69 3.05 2.80
CA SER A 112 -11.65 2.46 1.95
C SER A 112 -11.51 3.33 0.70
N PHE A 113 -10.41 4.07 0.67
CA PHE A 113 -9.93 4.87 -0.46
C PHE A 113 -10.05 4.11 -1.79
N CYS A 114 -10.90 4.62 -2.68
CA CYS A 114 -10.76 4.47 -4.11
C CYS A 114 -9.80 5.56 -4.60
N ILE A 115 -8.58 5.19 -5.00
CA ILE A 115 -7.91 5.88 -6.11
C ILE A 115 -7.28 4.82 -7.00
N GLN A 116 -7.79 4.75 -8.22
CA GLN A 116 -7.26 4.03 -9.36
C GLN A 116 -5.76 4.32 -9.56
N ILE A 117 -4.97 3.26 -9.70
CA ILE A 117 -3.84 3.26 -10.63
C ILE A 117 -4.38 2.76 -11.96
N ARG A 118 -4.31 3.57 -13.01
CA ARG A 118 -4.20 3.06 -14.38
C ARG A 118 -3.45 4.05 -15.26
N LEU A 119 -2.21 3.62 -15.59
CA LEU A 119 -1.33 3.92 -16.72
C LEU A 119 -0.98 5.39 -16.99
#